data_AF-A0A8T4PIQ8-F1
#
_entry.id   AF-A0A8T4PIQ8-F1
#
_cell.length_a   1.000
_cell.length_b   1.000
_cell.length_c   1.000
_cell.angle_alpha   90.00
_cell.angle_beta   90.00
_cell.angle_gamma   90.00
#
_symmetry.space_group_name_H-M   'P 1'
#
loop_
_entity.id
_entity.type
_entity.pdbx_description
1 polymer ?
#
loop_
_entity_poly.entity_id
_entity_poly.type
_entity_poly.pdbx_seq_one_letter_code
_entity_poly.pdbx_strand_id
1 'polypeptide(L)'
;MQDKKSIILAIAAVAIIILIIIIQNPFRQSENADELGFIESEDTGIGISDLAPDFVLESLEGEAIRLSSFRGKKAVVVNFWATWCPPCREEMPAFEKIFLENKDKVEILGVNLQENPETIRKFLEEIPVTYPLLLDPDSEVKGDYNVFTQPVTYFIDKEGRIVDKKFGQLTEEETNEKFNRFIAATPLGTKDKDEIKTLADGTKYIVHPSKFLSGGPPKEGIPSIDNPQFISPEEADWLPDDELGLGIVYKGEARFYPFRILVFHEIVNDFIQNDPILVTYCPLCFTSIAFLREIDGEAVEFGVSGKLYNSELVMYDRKTDSYWPQTLGKAVLGPLTGTKLKKIVSDTVLWGDWKKAHPDTKVLSRKTGFLRSYNGNNPYGNDGDFTSIGLQFPVENKDSRLQDYEIVYGIEVNNEFKAYKKSDAEKLGAIEDSVGDKKITITFDQNLKSARAQTESGEQIIVETLFWFAWYAFHPDTELFSG
;
A
#
# COMPACT_ATOMS: atom_id res chain seq x y z
N MET A 1 29.87 71.07 -18.26
CA MET A 1 30.40 70.24 -17.16
C MET A 1 29.19 69.74 -16.39
N GLN A 2 28.54 68.70 -16.92
CA GLN A 2 27.26 68.19 -16.44
C GLN A 2 27.55 67.23 -15.27
N ASP A 3 26.80 67.44 -14.19
CA ASP A 3 27.25 67.27 -12.81
C ASP A 3 27.42 65.79 -12.41
N LYS A 4 28.65 65.36 -12.11
CA LYS A 4 28.96 63.98 -11.68
C LYS A 4 28.16 63.55 -10.43
N LYS A 5 27.71 64.51 -9.62
CA LYS A 5 26.85 64.23 -8.45
C LYS A 5 25.45 63.74 -8.84
N SER A 6 24.87 64.27 -9.92
CA SER A 6 23.54 63.86 -10.39
C SER A 6 23.55 62.43 -10.97
N ILE A 7 24.68 62.02 -11.55
CA ILE A 7 24.86 60.66 -12.08
C ILE A 7 25.02 59.64 -10.93
N ILE A 8 25.77 59.98 -9.88
CA ILE A 8 25.94 59.10 -8.71
C ILE A 8 24.63 58.92 -7.94
N LEU A 9 23.84 60.00 -7.77
CA LEU A 9 22.52 59.93 -7.13
C LEU A 9 21.50 59.12 -7.94
N ALA A 10 21.54 59.22 -9.27
CA ALA A 10 20.68 58.41 -10.14
C ALA A 10 21.04 56.91 -10.09
N ILE A 11 22.34 56.57 -10.06
CA ILE A 11 22.80 55.18 -9.96
C ILE A 11 22.43 54.58 -8.59
N ALA A 12 22.59 55.33 -7.50
CA ALA A 12 22.21 54.88 -6.17
C ALA A 12 20.69 54.67 -6.04
N ALA A 13 19.87 55.55 -6.63
CA ALA A 13 18.41 55.40 -6.62
C ALA A 13 17.94 54.17 -7.42
N VAL A 14 18.57 53.90 -8.58
CA VAL A 14 18.27 52.71 -9.40
C VAL A 14 18.69 51.43 -8.68
N ALA A 15 19.85 51.41 -8.02
CA ALA A 15 20.30 50.25 -7.24
C ALA A 15 19.38 49.93 -6.05
N ILE A 16 18.85 50.95 -5.37
CA ILE A 16 17.89 50.78 -4.26
C ILE A 16 16.54 50.26 -4.77
N ILE A 17 16.06 50.76 -5.92
CA ILE A 17 14.83 50.28 -6.54
C ILE A 17 14.98 48.82 -6.98
N ILE A 18 16.11 48.44 -7.58
CA ILE A 18 16.41 47.05 -7.95
C ILE A 18 16.48 46.15 -6.72
N LEU A 19 17.11 46.59 -5.63
CA LEU A 19 17.19 45.82 -4.38
C LEU A 19 15.82 45.64 -3.72
N ILE A 20 14.95 46.65 -3.79
CA ILE A 20 13.56 46.57 -3.28
C ILE A 20 12.73 45.62 -4.15
N ILE A 21 12.89 45.63 -5.48
CA ILE A 21 12.22 44.69 -6.39
C ILE A 21 12.65 43.24 -6.13
N ILE A 22 13.94 43.00 -5.83
CA ILE A 22 14.48 41.66 -5.50
C ILE A 22 13.97 41.17 -4.14
N ILE A 23 13.83 42.05 -3.15
CA ILE A 23 13.35 41.68 -1.80
C ILE A 23 11.83 41.51 -1.75
N GLN A 24 11.06 42.26 -2.56
CA GLN A 24 9.59 42.22 -2.55
C GLN A 24 8.97 41.17 -3.48
N ASN A 25 9.77 40.46 -4.28
CA ASN A 25 9.26 39.54 -5.29
C ASN A 25 10.12 38.25 -5.37
N PRO A 26 9.97 37.29 -4.42
CA PRO A 26 10.77 36.08 -4.46
C PRO A 26 10.10 35.09 -5.41
N PHE A 27 10.16 35.29 -6.73
CA PHE A 27 9.83 34.21 -7.67
C PHE A 27 10.40 34.43 -9.08
N ARG A 28 10.81 33.30 -9.68
CA ARG A 28 11.16 33.06 -11.10
C ARG A 28 12.57 33.49 -11.56
N GLN A 29 13.51 32.56 -11.41
CA GLN A 29 14.55 32.35 -12.41
C GLN A 29 13.94 31.57 -13.59
N SER A 30 14.17 32.04 -14.81
CA SER A 30 13.57 31.55 -16.06
C SER A 30 14.48 30.61 -16.85
N GLU A 31 13.87 29.56 -17.39
CA GLU A 31 14.02 28.99 -18.75
C GLU A 31 15.37 29.18 -19.47
N ASN A 32 16.17 28.11 -19.48
CA ASN A 32 16.60 27.36 -20.68
C ASN A 32 17.90 26.60 -20.38
N ALA A 33 17.75 25.43 -19.75
CA ALA A 33 18.67 24.31 -19.84
C ALA A 33 17.91 22.98 -19.98
N ASP A 34 16.66 23.05 -20.47
CA ASP A 34 15.81 21.91 -20.80
C ASP A 34 15.90 21.65 -22.31
N GLU A 35 17.03 21.13 -22.77
CA GLU A 35 17.10 20.48 -24.08
C GLU A 35 18.11 19.32 -24.03
N LEU A 36 17.79 18.34 -23.19
CA LEU A 36 18.20 16.94 -23.30
C LEU A 36 17.27 16.16 -22.37
N GLY A 37 16.09 15.83 -22.90
CA GLY A 37 15.03 15.14 -22.19
C GLY A 37 15.53 13.79 -21.66
N PHE A 38 15.61 13.69 -20.33
CA PHE A 38 15.48 12.42 -19.65
C PHE A 38 14.00 12.04 -19.71
N ILE A 39 13.69 11.01 -20.47
CA ILE A 39 12.36 10.40 -20.50
C ILE A 39 12.20 9.63 -19.18
N GLU A 40 11.57 10.25 -18.19
CA GLU A 40 11.04 9.56 -17.02
C GLU A 40 9.61 9.09 -17.32
N SER A 41 9.38 7.79 -17.16
CA SER A 41 8.12 7.05 -17.33
C SER A 41 7.49 7.10 -18.74
N GLU A 42 7.96 6.24 -19.64
CA GLU A 42 7.09 5.74 -20.71
C GLU A 42 6.41 4.45 -20.24
N ASP A 43 5.09 4.51 -20.19
CA ASP A 43 4.21 3.35 -20.16
C ASP A 43 4.51 2.50 -21.41
N THR A 44 5.37 1.50 -21.23
CA THR A 44 5.80 0.58 -22.27
C THR A 44 4.71 -0.42 -22.68
N GLY A 45 3.44 -0.21 -22.31
CA GLY A 45 2.34 -1.16 -22.57
C GLY A 45 2.46 -2.50 -21.85
N ILE A 46 3.51 -2.70 -21.05
CA ILE A 46 3.76 -3.87 -20.21
C ILE A 46 3.89 -3.38 -18.78
N GLY A 47 2.85 -3.62 -18.01
CA GLY A 47 2.68 -3.17 -16.64
C GLY A 47 3.24 -4.14 -15.61
N ILE A 48 3.41 -3.63 -14.40
CA ILE A 48 3.58 -4.48 -13.22
C ILE A 48 2.28 -5.29 -13.02
N SER A 49 2.45 -6.60 -12.78
CA SER A 49 1.47 -7.68 -12.65
C SER A 49 1.00 -8.34 -13.96
N ASP A 50 1.40 -7.82 -15.12
CA ASP A 50 1.15 -8.47 -16.40
C ASP A 50 1.92 -9.77 -16.50
N LEU A 51 1.35 -10.75 -17.22
CA LEU A 51 2.11 -11.93 -17.59
C LEU A 51 3.25 -11.49 -18.49
N ALA A 52 4.47 -11.88 -18.12
CA ALA A 52 5.65 -11.60 -18.92
C ALA A 52 5.48 -12.24 -20.32
N PRO A 53 5.70 -11.48 -21.42
CA PRO A 53 5.66 -12.03 -22.77
C PRO A 53 6.54 -13.28 -22.86
N ASP A 54 5.96 -14.40 -23.30
CA ASP A 54 6.71 -15.65 -23.41
C ASP A 54 7.65 -15.58 -24.61
N PHE A 55 8.82 -16.20 -24.48
CA PHE A 55 9.78 -16.32 -25.58
C PHE A 55 10.47 -17.68 -25.55
N VAL A 56 11.08 -18.02 -26.69
CA VAL A 56 12.02 -19.14 -26.80
C VAL A 56 13.27 -18.61 -27.50
N LEU A 57 14.40 -18.63 -26.80
CA LEU A 57 15.69 -18.19 -27.34
C LEU A 57 16.74 -19.29 -27.16
N GLU A 58 17.72 -19.32 -28.05
CA GLU A 58 18.89 -20.19 -27.92
C GLU A 58 19.90 -19.54 -26.98
N SER A 59 20.48 -20.32 -26.07
CA SER A 59 21.57 -19.89 -25.20
C SER A 59 22.91 -19.91 -25.95
N LEU A 60 23.92 -19.24 -25.40
CA LEU A 60 25.28 -19.23 -25.96
C LEU A 60 25.92 -20.64 -26.06
N GLU A 61 25.43 -21.57 -25.23
CA GLU A 61 25.79 -22.99 -25.17
C GLU A 61 24.98 -23.87 -26.14
N GLY A 62 23.97 -23.30 -26.82
CA GLY A 62 23.12 -23.99 -27.79
C GLY A 62 21.87 -24.65 -27.18
N GLU A 63 21.46 -24.28 -25.96
CA GLU A 63 20.23 -24.78 -25.34
C GLU A 63 19.05 -23.87 -25.68
N ALA A 64 17.93 -24.43 -26.13
CA ALA A 64 16.69 -23.67 -26.32
C ALA A 64 15.97 -23.48 -24.97
N ILE A 65 15.91 -22.23 -24.49
CA ILE A 65 15.28 -21.87 -23.22
C ILE A 65 13.96 -21.15 -23.47
N ARG A 66 12.90 -21.64 -22.81
CA ARG A 66 11.56 -21.03 -22.83
C ARG A 66 11.25 -20.39 -21.48
N LEU A 67 10.86 -19.12 -21.47
CA LEU A 67 10.55 -18.40 -20.22
C LEU A 67 9.42 -19.08 -19.42
N SER A 68 8.33 -19.45 -20.08
CA SER A 68 7.19 -20.09 -19.41
C SER A 68 7.51 -21.46 -18.79
N SER A 69 8.65 -22.09 -19.12
CA SER A 69 9.08 -23.36 -18.53
C SER A 69 9.46 -23.26 -17.04
N PHE A 70 9.74 -22.04 -16.56
CA PHE A 70 10.06 -21.73 -15.16
C PHE A 70 8.82 -21.50 -14.29
N ARG A 71 7.64 -21.29 -14.90
CA ARG A 71 6.40 -21.07 -14.16
C ARG A 71 6.09 -22.23 -13.21
N GLY A 72 5.75 -21.91 -11.97
CA GLY A 72 5.53 -22.84 -10.87
C GLY A 72 6.81 -23.46 -10.28
N LYS A 73 7.99 -23.19 -10.84
CA LYS A 73 9.27 -23.78 -10.40
C LYS A 73 10.18 -22.75 -9.73
N LYS A 74 10.47 -21.64 -10.42
CA LYS A 74 11.40 -20.60 -9.96
C LYS A 74 10.92 -19.23 -10.42
N ALA A 75 11.26 -18.20 -9.67
CA ALA A 75 11.15 -16.82 -10.15
C ALA A 75 12.30 -16.55 -11.14
N VAL A 76 12.10 -15.61 -12.06
CA VAL A 76 13.03 -15.33 -13.17
C VAL A 76 13.35 -13.85 -13.24
N VAL A 77 14.62 -13.52 -13.42
CA VAL A 77 15.06 -12.17 -13.79
C VAL A 77 15.49 -12.18 -15.25
N VAL A 78 14.90 -11.29 -16.05
CA VAL A 78 15.28 -11.11 -17.47
C VAL A 78 16.01 -9.79 -17.58
N ASN A 79 17.28 -9.83 -17.98
CA ASN A 79 18.12 -8.64 -18.18
C ASN A 79 18.47 -8.50 -19.66
N PHE A 80 18.14 -7.36 -20.25
CA PHE A 80 18.48 -7.03 -21.63
C PHE A 80 19.78 -6.24 -21.68
N TRP A 81 20.79 -6.72 -22.42
CA TRP A 81 22.15 -6.18 -22.38
C TRP A 81 22.88 -6.27 -23.72
N ALA A 82 24.07 -5.65 -23.79
CA ALA A 82 25.01 -5.75 -24.91
C ALA A 82 26.47 -5.61 -24.43
N THR A 83 27.43 -6.23 -25.12
CA THR A 83 28.86 -6.24 -24.71
C THR A 83 29.49 -4.84 -24.71
N TRP A 84 29.00 -3.96 -25.58
CA TRP A 84 29.48 -2.59 -25.73
C TRP A 84 28.81 -1.60 -24.76
N CYS A 85 27.81 -2.02 -23.97
CA CYS A 85 27.05 -1.18 -23.04
C CYS A 85 27.78 -1.06 -21.69
N PRO A 86 28.42 0.10 -21.37
CA PRO A 86 29.20 0.20 -20.13
C PRO A 86 28.39 -0.04 -18.85
N PRO A 87 27.16 0.51 -18.69
CA PRO A 87 26.37 0.24 -17.49
C PRO A 87 26.01 -1.25 -17.33
N CYS A 88 25.77 -1.96 -18.44
CA CYS A 88 25.54 -3.40 -18.44
C CYS A 88 26.77 -4.15 -17.90
N ARG A 89 27.97 -3.78 -18.35
CA ARG A 89 29.23 -4.39 -17.90
C ARG A 89 29.44 -4.23 -16.39
N GLU A 90 29.02 -3.10 -15.83
CA GLU A 90 29.18 -2.78 -14.42
C GLU A 90 28.22 -3.57 -13.50
N GLU A 91 27.01 -3.91 -13.95
CA GLU A 91 26.03 -4.67 -13.14
C GLU A 91 26.21 -6.19 -13.20
N MET A 92 26.80 -6.73 -14.28
CA MET A 92 26.96 -8.18 -14.49
C MET A 92 27.67 -8.93 -13.34
N PRO A 93 28.77 -8.42 -12.73
CA PRO A 93 29.40 -9.10 -11.61
C PRO A 93 28.49 -9.25 -10.38
N ALA A 94 27.60 -8.28 -10.14
CA ALA A 94 26.64 -8.34 -9.04
C ALA A 94 25.55 -9.38 -9.34
N PHE A 95 25.08 -9.48 -10.59
CA PHE A 95 24.13 -10.53 -10.99
C PHE A 95 24.74 -11.92 -10.89
N GLU A 96 25.99 -12.09 -11.30
CA GLU A 96 26.70 -13.37 -11.18
C GLU A 96 26.79 -13.82 -9.73
N LYS A 97 27.19 -12.92 -8.83
CA LYS A 97 27.24 -13.21 -7.39
C LYS A 97 25.89 -13.69 -6.87
N ILE A 98 24.81 -12.96 -7.19
CA ILE A 98 23.46 -13.30 -6.72
C ILE A 98 22.97 -14.61 -7.33
N PHE A 99 23.24 -14.84 -8.62
CA PHE A 99 22.91 -16.07 -9.31
C PHE A 99 23.55 -17.28 -8.63
N LEU A 100 24.87 -17.21 -8.38
CA LEU A 100 25.60 -18.29 -7.71
C LEU A 100 25.08 -18.57 -6.30
N GLU A 101 24.70 -17.52 -5.56
CA GLU A 101 24.17 -17.62 -4.20
C GLU A 101 22.70 -18.11 -4.16
N ASN A 102 21.92 -17.94 -5.24
CA ASN A 102 20.46 -18.14 -5.23
C ASN A 102 19.92 -19.00 -6.38
N LYS A 103 20.76 -19.74 -7.11
CA LYS A 103 20.39 -20.57 -8.28
C LYS A 103 19.20 -21.53 -8.06
N ASP A 104 18.97 -21.96 -6.82
CA ASP A 104 17.87 -22.87 -6.50
C ASP A 104 16.51 -22.14 -6.39
N LYS A 105 16.53 -20.82 -6.17
CA LYS A 105 15.34 -19.98 -5.92
C LYS A 105 15.00 -19.08 -7.10
N VAL A 106 16.01 -18.52 -7.75
CA VAL A 106 15.88 -17.55 -8.84
C VAL A 106 16.74 -17.96 -10.02
N GLU A 107 16.18 -17.83 -11.21
CA GLU A 107 16.90 -17.95 -12.48
C GLU A 107 17.21 -16.54 -13.01
N ILE A 108 18.39 -16.33 -13.60
CA ILE A 108 18.73 -15.08 -14.31
C ILE A 108 18.95 -15.41 -15.78
N LEU A 109 18.25 -14.72 -16.68
CA LEU A 109 18.35 -14.85 -18.12
C LEU A 109 18.88 -13.54 -18.70
N GLY A 110 20.13 -13.53 -19.17
CA GLY A 110 20.74 -12.38 -19.83
C GLY A 110 20.46 -12.40 -21.33
N VAL A 111 19.50 -11.62 -21.81
CA VAL A 111 19.14 -11.51 -23.24
C VAL A 111 20.05 -10.51 -23.93
N ASN A 112 20.94 -11.02 -24.78
CA ASN A 112 21.86 -10.21 -25.57
C ASN A 112 21.21 -9.75 -26.88
N LEU A 113 21.35 -8.46 -27.19
CA LEU A 113 20.67 -7.81 -28.31
C LEU A 113 21.56 -7.72 -29.57
N GLN A 114 21.22 -8.49 -30.60
CA GLN A 114 21.79 -8.39 -31.96
C GLN A 114 23.30 -8.64 -32.11
N GLU A 115 23.96 -9.28 -31.13
CA GLU A 115 25.38 -9.64 -31.24
C GLU A 115 25.57 -11.12 -31.60
N ASN A 116 26.63 -11.40 -32.36
CA ASN A 116 26.98 -12.78 -32.68
C ASN A 116 27.64 -13.48 -31.47
N PRO A 117 27.51 -14.81 -31.36
CA PRO A 117 28.09 -15.61 -30.27
C PRO A 117 29.60 -15.40 -30.07
N GLU A 118 30.39 -15.21 -31.13
CA GLU A 118 31.84 -15.02 -31.03
C GLU A 118 32.21 -13.72 -30.32
N THR A 119 31.46 -12.63 -30.55
CA THR A 119 31.63 -11.36 -29.83
C THR A 119 31.35 -11.56 -28.34
N ILE A 120 30.27 -12.24 -28.00
CA ILE A 120 29.88 -12.52 -26.61
C ILE A 120 30.93 -13.38 -25.92
N ARG A 121 31.42 -14.45 -26.57
CA ARG A 121 32.47 -15.32 -26.00
C ARG A 121 33.77 -14.58 -25.70
N LYS A 122 34.20 -13.68 -26.59
CA LYS A 122 35.38 -12.83 -26.34
C LYS A 122 35.16 -11.90 -25.15
N PHE A 123 33.97 -11.31 -25.05
CA PHE A 123 33.59 -10.45 -23.93
C PHE A 123 33.65 -11.19 -22.58
N LEU A 124 33.24 -12.45 -22.54
CA LEU A 124 33.28 -13.28 -21.33
C LEU A 124 34.70 -13.62 -20.84
N GLU A 125 35.73 -13.42 -21.68
CA GLU A 125 37.14 -13.49 -21.23
C GLU A 125 37.49 -12.32 -20.29
N GLU A 126 36.80 -11.18 -20.41
CA GLU A 126 37.01 -9.99 -19.58
C GLU A 126 36.07 -9.96 -18.36
N ILE A 127 34.78 -10.28 -18.56
CA ILE A 127 33.76 -10.26 -17.51
C ILE A 127 33.06 -11.63 -17.48
N PRO A 128 33.59 -12.58 -16.70
CA PRO A 128 33.03 -13.92 -16.65
C PRO A 128 31.70 -13.94 -15.88
N VAL A 129 30.67 -14.51 -16.48
CA VAL A 129 29.38 -14.84 -15.85
C VAL A 129 28.95 -16.24 -16.25
N THR A 130 28.12 -16.88 -15.43
CA THR A 130 27.69 -18.28 -15.61
C THR A 130 26.18 -18.46 -15.66
N TYR A 131 25.39 -17.42 -15.41
CA TYR A 131 23.94 -17.46 -15.68
C TYR A 131 23.67 -17.57 -17.19
N PRO A 132 22.55 -18.20 -17.60
CA PRO A 132 22.23 -18.36 -19.02
C PRO A 132 22.21 -17.05 -19.80
N LEU A 133 22.99 -17.00 -20.88
CA LEU A 133 23.03 -15.89 -21.83
C LEU A 133 22.28 -16.28 -23.11
N LEU A 134 21.20 -15.58 -23.42
CA LEU A 134 20.30 -15.88 -24.52
C LEU A 134 20.56 -14.92 -25.69
N LEU A 135 20.40 -15.42 -26.91
CA LEU A 135 20.65 -14.66 -28.12
C LEU A 135 19.32 -14.14 -28.70
N ASP A 136 19.16 -12.81 -28.79
CA ASP A 136 18.04 -12.16 -29.50
C ASP A 136 18.56 -11.47 -30.77
N PRO A 137 18.91 -12.24 -31.82
CA PRO A 137 19.59 -11.74 -33.01
C PRO A 137 18.72 -10.75 -33.81
N ASP A 138 17.40 -10.95 -33.79
CA ASP A 138 16.43 -10.16 -34.56
C ASP A 138 15.77 -9.05 -33.72
N SER A 139 16.06 -9.00 -32.40
CA SER A 139 15.41 -8.07 -31.45
C SER A 139 13.88 -8.21 -31.38
N GLU A 140 13.35 -9.41 -31.63
CA GLU A 140 11.92 -9.68 -31.50
C GLU A 140 11.50 -9.62 -30.03
N VAL A 141 12.27 -10.26 -29.14
CA VAL A 141 11.97 -10.28 -27.69
C VAL A 141 12.18 -8.89 -27.07
N LYS A 142 13.20 -8.16 -27.52
CA LYS A 142 13.36 -6.73 -27.20
C LYS A 142 12.09 -5.93 -27.53
N GLY A 143 11.50 -6.16 -28.71
CA GLY A 143 10.26 -5.52 -29.14
C GLY A 143 9.07 -5.91 -28.28
N ASP A 144 8.90 -7.21 -28.01
CA ASP A 144 7.83 -7.74 -27.17
C ASP A 144 7.89 -7.22 -25.73
N TYR A 145 9.09 -6.91 -25.22
CA TYR A 145 9.32 -6.30 -23.91
C TYR A 145 9.39 -4.77 -23.95
N ASN A 146 9.15 -4.14 -25.10
CA ASN A 146 9.22 -2.69 -25.32
C ASN A 146 10.50 -2.07 -24.74
N VAL A 147 11.63 -2.73 -24.98
CA VAL A 147 12.96 -2.31 -24.52
C VAL A 147 13.56 -1.36 -25.55
N PHE A 148 13.57 -0.06 -25.27
CA PHE A 148 14.11 0.96 -26.17
C PHE A 148 15.58 1.33 -25.89
N THR A 149 16.09 0.96 -24.70
CA THR A 149 17.46 1.19 -24.25
C THR A 149 17.93 0.02 -23.40
N GLN A 150 19.22 -0.09 -23.12
CA GLN A 150 19.81 -1.13 -22.26
C GLN A 150 20.81 -0.50 -21.28
N PRO A 151 20.92 -1.02 -20.04
CA PRO A 151 20.23 -2.20 -19.54
C PRO A 151 18.78 -1.95 -19.16
N VAL A 152 17.96 -2.99 -19.29
CA VAL A 152 16.61 -3.05 -18.70
C VAL A 152 16.45 -4.41 -18.05
N THR A 153 16.00 -4.42 -16.80
CA THR A 153 15.84 -5.63 -15.99
C THR A 153 14.39 -5.79 -15.58
N TYR A 154 13.81 -6.95 -15.87
CA TYR A 154 12.47 -7.36 -15.45
C TYR A 154 12.55 -8.46 -14.40
N PHE A 155 11.80 -8.31 -13.32
CA PHE A 155 11.67 -9.29 -12.24
C PHE A 155 10.33 -10.00 -12.37
N ILE A 156 10.34 -11.33 -12.53
CA ILE A 156 9.18 -12.15 -12.87
C ILE A 156 8.95 -13.21 -11.80
N ASP A 157 7.79 -13.21 -11.16
CA ASP A 157 7.46 -14.18 -10.11
C ASP A 157 7.31 -15.63 -10.63
N LYS A 158 7.03 -16.58 -9.71
CA LYS A 158 6.84 -18.00 -10.05
C LYS A 158 5.61 -18.22 -10.91
N GLU A 159 4.62 -17.35 -10.89
CA GLU A 159 3.40 -17.42 -11.68
C GLU A 159 3.63 -16.87 -13.10
N GLY A 160 4.79 -16.25 -13.33
CA GLY A 160 5.19 -15.70 -14.61
C GLY A 160 4.75 -14.26 -14.82
N ARG A 161 4.47 -13.51 -13.74
CA ARG A 161 4.05 -12.11 -13.79
C ARG A 161 5.21 -11.17 -13.45
N ILE A 162 5.24 -10.02 -14.09
CA ILE A 162 6.24 -8.98 -13.84
C ILE A 162 5.92 -8.31 -12.50
N VAL A 163 6.81 -8.37 -11.52
CA VAL A 163 6.61 -7.79 -10.19
C VAL A 163 7.47 -6.56 -9.92
N ASP A 164 8.54 -6.35 -10.70
CA ASP A 164 9.34 -5.12 -10.71
C ASP A 164 10.01 -4.98 -12.09
N LYS A 165 10.34 -3.76 -12.48
CA LYS A 165 11.15 -3.46 -13.66
C LYS A 165 12.07 -2.28 -13.40
N LYS A 166 13.30 -2.34 -13.90
CA LYS A 166 14.29 -1.25 -13.81
C LYS A 166 14.78 -0.90 -15.20
N PHE A 167 14.70 0.39 -15.52
CA PHE A 167 15.37 0.99 -16.66
C PHE A 167 16.71 1.57 -16.21
N GLY A 168 17.76 1.32 -17.00
CA GLY A 168 19.11 1.74 -16.68
C GLY A 168 19.79 0.84 -15.64
N GLN A 169 21.01 1.22 -15.29
CA GLN A 169 21.91 0.45 -14.43
C GLN A 169 21.31 0.15 -13.06
N LEU A 170 21.59 -1.05 -12.56
CA LEU A 170 21.51 -1.33 -11.13
C LEU A 170 22.90 -1.21 -10.48
N THR A 171 23.01 -0.35 -9.47
CA THR A 171 24.20 -0.35 -8.60
C THR A 171 24.28 -1.66 -7.80
N GLU A 172 25.44 -1.98 -7.21
CA GLU A 172 25.58 -3.18 -6.38
C GLU A 172 24.61 -3.18 -5.19
N GLU A 173 24.41 -2.01 -4.55
CA GLU A 173 23.45 -1.83 -3.45
C GLU A 173 22.01 -2.08 -3.92
N GLU A 174 21.58 -1.41 -4.99
CA GLU A 174 20.23 -1.62 -5.56
C GLU A 174 20.03 -3.07 -6.02
N THR A 175 21.06 -3.69 -6.59
CA THR A 175 21.05 -5.09 -7.02
C THR A 175 20.79 -5.99 -5.83
N ASN A 176 21.57 -5.86 -4.75
CA ASN A 176 21.37 -6.65 -3.54
C ASN A 176 19.99 -6.41 -2.92
N GLU A 177 19.56 -5.15 -2.78
CA GLU A 177 18.27 -4.80 -2.20
C GLU A 177 17.09 -5.33 -3.01
N LYS A 178 17.10 -5.10 -4.34
CA LYS A 178 16.01 -5.52 -5.22
C LYS A 178 15.92 -7.02 -5.34
N PHE A 179 17.04 -7.71 -5.54
CA PHE A 179 17.04 -9.17 -5.62
C PHE A 179 16.68 -9.81 -4.29
N ASN A 180 17.18 -9.32 -3.15
CA ASN A 180 16.77 -9.84 -1.84
C ASN A 180 15.27 -9.66 -1.60
N ARG A 181 14.73 -8.49 -1.95
CA ARG A 181 13.29 -8.22 -1.91
C ARG A 181 12.51 -9.13 -2.86
N PHE A 182 13.00 -9.38 -4.06
CA PHE A 182 12.36 -10.23 -5.08
C PHE A 182 12.40 -11.72 -4.69
N ILE A 183 13.54 -12.21 -4.22
CA ILE A 183 13.71 -13.57 -3.68
C ILE A 183 12.80 -13.77 -2.46
N ALA A 184 12.69 -12.77 -1.59
CA ALA A 184 11.81 -12.80 -0.43
C ALA A 184 10.32 -12.65 -0.77
N ALA A 185 9.98 -11.94 -1.86
CA ALA A 185 8.62 -11.71 -2.34
C ALA A 185 8.10 -12.81 -3.30
N THR A 186 8.94 -13.77 -3.67
CA THR A 186 8.52 -14.95 -4.43
C THR A 186 7.45 -15.69 -3.62
N PRO A 187 6.24 -15.90 -4.17
CA PRO A 187 5.02 -15.99 -3.37
C PRO A 187 5.12 -16.96 -2.22
N LEU A 188 4.81 -16.42 -1.04
CA LEU A 188 4.29 -17.22 0.06
C LEU A 188 3.01 -17.85 -0.48
N GLY A 189 3.09 -19.12 -0.85
CA GLY A 189 1.90 -19.95 -0.89
C GLY A 189 1.14 -19.76 0.42
N THR A 190 -0.18 -19.93 0.36
CA THR A 190 -1.15 -19.72 1.45
C THR A 190 -0.83 -20.36 2.81
N LYS A 191 0.26 -21.13 2.92
CA LYS A 191 0.75 -21.78 4.14
C LYS A 191 1.68 -20.94 5.02
N ASP A 192 2.35 -19.90 4.51
CA ASP A 192 3.37 -19.15 5.27
C ASP A 192 2.96 -17.74 5.72
N LYS A 193 1.70 -17.31 5.50
CA LYS A 193 1.24 -15.93 5.81
C LYS A 193 1.35 -15.54 7.30
N ASP A 194 1.48 -16.51 8.20
CA ASP A 194 1.58 -16.30 9.65
C ASP A 194 2.90 -16.82 10.25
N GLU A 195 3.87 -17.22 9.42
CA GLU A 195 5.17 -17.66 9.91
C GLU A 195 5.94 -16.48 10.56
N ILE A 196 6.28 -16.63 11.84
CA ILE A 196 7.08 -15.64 12.56
C ILE A 196 8.55 -15.90 12.26
N LYS A 197 9.16 -14.97 11.54
CA LYS A 197 10.59 -14.93 11.21
C LYS A 197 11.32 -13.98 12.16
N THR A 198 12.64 -13.99 12.11
CA THR A 198 13.49 -13.17 12.99
C THR A 198 14.66 -12.60 12.20
N LEU A 199 14.87 -11.28 12.33
CA LEU A 199 16.04 -10.59 11.79
C LEU A 199 17.30 -10.91 12.59
N ALA A 200 18.47 -10.54 12.04
CA ALA A 200 19.76 -10.77 12.70
C ALA A 200 19.87 -10.11 14.09
N ASP A 201 19.14 -9.01 14.32
CA ASP A 201 19.08 -8.30 15.60
C ASP A 201 18.06 -8.87 16.60
N GLY A 202 17.36 -9.95 16.24
CA GLY A 202 16.33 -10.58 17.07
C GLY A 202 14.92 -10.03 16.86
N THR A 203 14.73 -9.04 16.00
CA THR A 203 13.40 -8.48 15.70
C THR A 203 12.52 -9.53 15.02
N LYS A 204 11.38 -9.83 15.62
CA LYS A 204 10.38 -10.75 15.05
C LYS A 204 9.55 -10.06 13.99
N TYR A 205 9.19 -10.79 12.94
CA TYR A 205 8.30 -10.28 11.90
C TYR A 205 7.53 -11.40 11.20
N ILE A 206 6.31 -11.10 10.76
CA ILE A 206 5.54 -11.81 9.75
C ILE A 206 5.69 -11.06 8.41
N VAL A 207 5.62 -9.73 8.45
CA VAL A 207 5.84 -8.85 7.30
C VAL A 207 7.22 -8.21 7.43
N HIS A 208 8.09 -8.43 6.44
CA HIS A 208 9.45 -7.91 6.49
C HIS A 208 9.47 -6.37 6.54
N PRO A 209 10.33 -5.72 7.35
CA PRO A 209 10.36 -4.26 7.49
C PRO A 209 10.45 -3.46 6.18
N SER A 210 11.10 -4.03 5.16
CA SER A 210 11.23 -3.38 3.85
C SER A 210 9.92 -3.25 3.07
N LYS A 211 8.83 -3.89 3.54
CA LYS A 211 7.49 -3.80 2.93
C LYS A 211 6.70 -2.58 3.41
N PHE A 212 7.17 -1.92 4.48
CA PHE A 212 6.52 -0.73 5.01
C PHE A 212 7.00 0.53 4.30
N LEU A 213 6.06 1.26 3.72
CA LEU A 213 6.32 2.52 3.02
C LEU A 213 6.02 3.71 3.93
N SER A 214 6.63 4.86 3.65
CA SER A 214 6.25 6.11 4.33
C SER A 214 4.93 6.63 3.77
N GLY A 215 3.98 6.96 4.64
CA GLY A 215 2.76 7.67 4.25
C GLY A 215 2.96 9.17 4.06
N GLY A 216 4.16 9.69 4.32
CA GLY A 216 4.50 11.11 4.29
C GLY A 216 4.71 11.69 5.69
N PRO A 217 3.69 11.71 6.56
CA PRO A 217 3.86 12.11 7.96
C PRO A 217 4.85 11.18 8.69
N PRO A 218 5.67 11.73 9.61
CA PRO A 218 6.48 10.88 10.49
C PRO A 218 5.58 10.11 11.46
N LYS A 219 6.17 9.17 12.21
CA LYS A 219 5.53 8.55 13.36
C LYS A 219 4.98 9.62 14.32
N GLU A 220 3.74 9.46 14.77
CA GLU A 220 2.97 10.46 15.54
C GLU A 220 2.71 11.80 14.81
N GLY A 221 3.04 11.89 13.51
CA GLY A 221 2.76 13.08 12.70
C GLY A 221 1.26 13.32 12.47
N ILE A 222 0.47 12.25 12.55
CA ILE A 222 -0.98 12.28 12.71
C ILE A 222 -1.26 11.89 14.17
N PRO A 223 -1.64 12.85 15.04
CA PRO A 223 -1.72 12.57 16.46
C PRO A 223 -2.99 11.79 16.81
N SER A 224 -2.87 10.69 17.56
CA SER A 224 -4.04 9.97 18.11
C SER A 224 -4.80 10.81 19.15
N ILE A 225 -6.06 10.44 19.42
CA ILE A 225 -6.83 11.00 20.54
C ILE A 225 -6.80 10.01 21.71
N ASP A 226 -6.11 10.37 22.79
CA ASP A 226 -5.88 9.44 23.91
C ASP A 226 -6.74 9.73 25.16
N ASN A 227 -7.41 10.88 25.17
CA ASN A 227 -8.36 11.25 26.22
C ASN A 227 -9.65 11.81 25.59
N PRO A 228 -10.37 10.98 24.82
CA PRO A 228 -11.54 11.43 24.07
C PRO A 228 -12.61 11.99 25.01
N GLN A 229 -13.15 13.14 24.62
CA GLN A 229 -14.28 13.77 25.30
C GLN A 229 -15.54 13.56 24.47
N PHE A 230 -16.68 13.39 25.15
CA PHE A 230 -17.93 13.10 24.47
C PHE A 230 -19.04 14.04 24.91
N ILE A 231 -19.94 14.30 23.97
CA ILE A 231 -21.07 15.22 24.10
C ILE A 231 -22.36 14.50 23.72
N SER A 232 -23.51 15.09 24.07
CA SER A 232 -24.81 14.56 23.64
C SER A 232 -25.08 14.84 22.15
N PRO A 233 -26.07 14.18 21.54
CA PRO A 233 -26.49 14.47 20.17
C PRO A 233 -26.98 15.90 19.97
N GLU A 234 -27.61 16.51 20.99
CA GLU A 234 -28.09 17.89 20.94
C GLU A 234 -26.94 18.91 20.95
N GLU A 235 -25.86 18.62 21.67
CA GLU A 235 -24.63 19.43 21.68
C GLU A 235 -23.81 19.26 20.40
N ALA A 236 -24.09 18.21 19.61
CA ALA A 236 -23.46 17.95 18.32
C ALA A 236 -24.17 18.66 17.15
N ASP A 237 -24.71 19.87 17.38
CA ASP A 237 -25.39 20.71 16.37
C ASP A 237 -24.52 21.09 15.16
N TRP A 238 -23.20 21.00 15.33
CA TRP A 238 -22.19 21.25 14.32
C TRP A 238 -22.00 20.09 13.33
N LEU A 239 -22.54 18.91 13.63
CA LEU A 239 -22.35 17.68 12.88
C LEU A 239 -23.51 17.47 11.89
N PRO A 240 -23.27 17.55 10.56
CA PRO A 240 -24.31 17.36 9.56
C PRO A 240 -24.88 15.93 9.57
N ASP A 241 -26.16 15.77 9.22
CA ASP A 241 -26.84 14.47 9.21
C ASP A 241 -26.27 13.50 8.15
N ASP A 242 -25.67 14.04 7.10
CA ASP A 242 -25.01 13.30 6.03
C ASP A 242 -23.51 13.03 6.31
N GLU A 243 -23.01 13.37 7.49
CA GLU A 243 -21.65 13.03 7.89
C GLU A 243 -21.52 11.53 8.22
N LEU A 244 -20.55 10.86 7.60
CA LEU A 244 -20.19 9.48 7.95
C LEU A 244 -19.40 9.42 9.26
N GLY A 245 -19.56 8.32 9.97
CA GLY A 245 -18.75 8.01 11.14
C GLY A 245 -18.77 6.53 11.46
N LEU A 246 -17.98 6.19 12.48
CA LEU A 246 -18.04 4.87 13.09
C LEU A 246 -19.06 4.89 14.23
N GLY A 247 -20.10 4.06 14.12
CA GLY A 247 -21.04 3.75 15.20
C GLY A 247 -20.63 2.47 15.93
N ILE A 248 -20.67 2.47 17.26
CA ILE A 248 -20.41 1.29 18.09
C ILE A 248 -21.51 1.18 19.14
N VAL A 249 -22.09 -0.01 19.31
CA VAL A 249 -22.86 -0.36 20.50
C VAL A 249 -22.09 -1.42 21.28
N TYR A 250 -21.54 -1.03 22.42
CA TYR A 250 -20.73 -1.92 23.25
C TYR A 250 -21.28 -2.00 24.68
N LYS A 251 -21.65 -3.20 25.12
CA LYS A 251 -22.29 -3.46 26.42
C LYS A 251 -23.46 -2.50 26.72
N GLY A 252 -24.28 -2.22 25.70
CA GLY A 252 -25.46 -1.35 25.78
C GLY A 252 -25.17 0.16 25.69
N GLU A 253 -23.91 0.58 25.64
CA GLU A 253 -23.55 1.99 25.44
C GLU A 253 -23.25 2.26 23.97
N ALA A 254 -23.95 3.24 23.39
CA ALA A 254 -23.76 3.68 22.01
C ALA A 254 -22.76 4.85 21.92
N ARG A 255 -21.82 4.75 20.98
CA ARG A 255 -20.80 5.76 20.69
C ARG A 255 -20.78 6.06 19.18
N PHE A 256 -20.55 7.32 18.84
CA PHE A 256 -20.33 7.76 17.46
C PHE A 256 -19.02 8.53 17.33
N TYR A 257 -18.20 8.15 16.35
CA TYR A 257 -16.90 8.75 16.06
C TYR A 257 -16.94 9.35 14.64
N PRO A 258 -17.14 10.67 14.48
CA PRO A 258 -17.28 11.31 13.16
C PRO A 258 -16.02 11.18 12.31
N PHE A 259 -16.15 10.81 11.03
CA PHE A 259 -15.00 10.74 10.12
C PHE A 259 -14.33 12.09 9.91
N ARG A 260 -15.09 13.19 9.90
CA ARG A 260 -14.55 14.57 9.97
C ARG A 260 -13.58 14.85 11.11
N ILE A 261 -13.63 14.10 12.22
CA ILE A 261 -12.59 14.12 13.25
C ILE A 261 -11.53 13.06 12.93
N LEU A 262 -11.94 11.83 12.64
CA LEU A 262 -11.02 10.71 12.44
C LEU A 262 -10.05 10.90 11.26
N VAL A 263 -10.40 11.61 10.20
CA VAL A 263 -9.46 11.94 9.09
C VAL A 263 -8.20 12.70 9.56
N PHE A 264 -8.22 13.32 10.74
CA PHE A 264 -7.08 14.06 11.28
C PHE A 264 -6.32 13.35 12.38
N HIS A 265 -6.86 12.22 12.86
CA HIS A 265 -6.38 11.55 14.06
C HIS A 265 -6.14 10.07 13.83
N GLU A 266 -6.93 9.45 12.96
CA GLU A 266 -6.93 8.04 12.53
C GLU A 266 -7.15 7.02 13.65
N ILE A 267 -6.76 7.34 14.89
CA ILE A 267 -6.81 6.49 16.06
C ILE A 267 -7.41 7.26 17.24
N VAL A 268 -8.32 6.61 17.96
CA VAL A 268 -8.82 7.04 19.27
C VAL A 268 -8.62 5.91 20.28
N ASN A 269 -7.84 6.16 21.32
CA ASN A 269 -7.72 5.28 22.48
C ASN A 269 -8.81 5.66 23.49
N ASP A 270 -9.92 4.92 23.47
CA ASP A 270 -11.11 5.18 24.29
C ASP A 270 -11.25 4.16 25.43
N PHE A 271 -12.17 4.44 26.34
CA PHE A 271 -12.73 3.52 27.31
C PHE A 271 -14.25 3.60 27.25
N ILE A 272 -14.90 2.49 26.91
CA ILE A 272 -16.35 2.36 27.07
C ILE A 272 -16.59 1.60 28.36
N GLN A 273 -17.20 2.30 29.33
CA GLN A 273 -17.29 1.87 30.73
C GLN A 273 -15.88 1.73 31.33
N ASN A 274 -15.31 0.52 31.34
CA ASN A 274 -13.95 0.26 31.81
C ASN A 274 -13.12 -0.56 30.82
N ASP A 275 -13.68 -0.95 29.68
CA ASP A 275 -12.97 -1.77 28.72
C ASP A 275 -12.19 -0.85 27.76
N PRO A 276 -10.91 -1.15 27.49
CA PRO A 276 -10.09 -0.33 26.61
C PRO A 276 -10.47 -0.59 25.15
N ILE A 277 -11.03 0.42 24.51
CA ILE A 277 -11.47 0.37 23.10
C ILE A 277 -10.46 1.12 22.24
N LEU A 278 -10.10 0.54 21.11
CA LEU A 278 -9.34 1.19 20.06
C LEU A 278 -10.28 1.42 18.88
N VAL A 279 -10.42 2.68 18.46
CA VAL A 279 -11.13 3.04 17.23
C VAL A 279 -10.11 3.47 16.20
N THR A 280 -10.22 2.94 15.00
CA THR A 280 -9.28 3.20 13.90
C THR A 280 -10.02 3.59 12.64
N TYR A 281 -9.42 4.45 11.81
CA TYR A 281 -9.92 4.83 10.51
C TYR A 281 -8.75 5.01 9.53
N CYS A 282 -8.77 4.27 8.41
CA CYS A 282 -7.91 4.48 7.26
C CYS A 282 -8.72 5.20 6.17
N PRO A 283 -8.50 6.50 5.96
CA PRO A 283 -9.22 7.27 4.93
C PRO A 283 -8.96 6.74 3.52
N LEU A 284 -7.71 6.33 3.22
CA LEU A 284 -7.33 5.80 1.90
C LEU A 284 -8.07 4.50 1.56
N CYS A 285 -8.42 3.72 2.57
CA CYS A 285 -8.99 2.38 2.45
C CYS A 285 -10.53 2.39 2.57
N PHE A 286 -11.11 3.51 2.98
CA PHE A 286 -12.49 3.62 3.46
C PHE A 286 -12.83 2.58 4.54
N THR A 287 -11.88 2.27 5.43
CA THR A 287 -12.08 1.29 6.51
C THR A 287 -12.04 1.93 7.88
N SER A 288 -13.02 1.60 8.72
CA SER A 288 -13.05 1.92 10.15
C SER A 288 -13.34 0.68 10.95
N ILE A 289 -12.51 0.41 11.95
CA ILE A 289 -12.59 -0.82 12.76
C ILE A 289 -12.46 -0.47 14.24
N ALA A 290 -13.18 -1.20 15.08
CA ALA A 290 -13.06 -1.13 16.53
C ALA A 290 -12.44 -2.41 17.10
N PHE A 291 -11.58 -2.26 18.11
CA PHE A 291 -10.93 -3.39 18.79
C PHE A 291 -11.00 -3.24 20.30
N LEU A 292 -10.93 -4.36 21.01
CA LEU A 292 -10.39 -4.37 22.37
C LEU A 292 -8.86 -4.24 22.29
N ARG A 293 -8.30 -3.24 22.97
CA ARG A 293 -6.84 -3.00 23.04
C ARG A 293 -6.21 -3.51 24.33
N GLU A 294 -6.72 -4.65 24.81
CA GLU A 294 -6.14 -5.36 25.95
C GLU A 294 -5.14 -6.39 25.45
N ILE A 295 -3.90 -6.33 25.95
CA ILE A 295 -2.83 -7.29 25.64
C ILE A 295 -2.25 -7.78 26.97
N ASP A 296 -2.30 -9.09 27.19
CA ASP A 296 -1.89 -9.73 28.45
C ASP A 296 -2.58 -9.13 29.69
N GLY A 297 -3.86 -8.76 29.57
CA GLY A 297 -4.65 -8.18 30.66
C GLY A 297 -4.38 -6.69 30.92
N GLU A 298 -3.57 -6.03 30.09
CA GLU A 298 -3.27 -4.61 30.23
C GLU A 298 -3.84 -3.81 29.06
N ALA A 299 -4.42 -2.64 29.36
CA ALA A 299 -4.80 -1.68 28.33
C ALA A 299 -3.55 -1.12 27.65
N VAL A 300 -3.46 -1.29 26.33
CA VAL A 300 -2.35 -0.79 25.52
C VAL A 300 -2.82 0.40 24.70
N GLU A 301 -2.02 1.45 24.63
CA GLU A 301 -2.26 2.60 23.77
C GLU A 301 -1.61 2.40 22.40
N PHE A 302 -2.33 2.84 21.37
CA PHE A 302 -1.88 2.78 19.99
C PHE A 302 -1.70 4.19 19.41
N GLY A 303 -0.72 4.34 18.53
CA GLY A 303 -0.42 5.56 17.81
C GLY A 303 -0.32 5.31 16.30
N VAL A 304 -0.26 6.40 15.53
CA VAL A 304 -0.11 6.33 14.07
C VAL A 304 1.38 6.22 13.74
N SER A 305 1.78 5.15 13.05
CA SER A 305 3.21 4.90 12.79
C SER A 305 3.81 5.80 11.70
N GLY A 306 2.97 6.46 10.89
CA GLY A 306 3.37 7.13 9.66
C GLY A 306 3.77 6.16 8.54
N LYS A 307 3.58 4.85 8.75
CA LYS A 307 3.86 3.80 7.76
C LYS A 307 2.57 3.26 7.14
N LEU A 308 2.74 2.77 5.92
CA LEU A 308 1.72 2.06 5.17
C LEU A 308 2.23 0.67 4.77
N TYR A 309 1.32 -0.29 4.75
CA TYR A 309 1.54 -1.61 4.17
C TYR A 309 0.26 -2.00 3.41
N ASN A 310 0.38 -2.42 2.14
CA ASN A 310 -0.79 -2.60 1.27
C ASN A 310 -1.69 -1.35 1.18
N SER A 311 -1.07 -0.17 1.10
CA SER A 311 -1.76 1.13 1.08
C SER A 311 -2.59 1.44 2.34
N GLU A 312 -2.40 0.66 3.40
CA GLU A 312 -3.22 0.70 4.59
C GLU A 312 -2.47 1.31 5.78
N LEU A 313 -3.22 2.00 6.64
CA LEU A 313 -2.75 2.48 7.94
C LEU A 313 -2.08 1.36 8.73
N VAL A 314 -0.82 1.58 9.09
CA VAL A 314 -0.12 0.76 10.08
C VAL A 314 -0.10 1.49 11.41
N MET A 315 -0.76 0.92 12.40
CA MET A 315 -0.72 1.38 13.78
C MET A 315 0.57 0.90 14.43
N TYR A 316 0.98 1.53 15.53
CA TYR A 316 1.97 0.94 16.43
C TYR A 316 1.47 0.97 17.87
N ASP A 317 1.89 0.00 18.68
CA ASP A 317 1.61 0.04 20.11
C ASP A 317 2.72 0.76 20.88
N ARG A 318 2.34 1.62 21.83
CA ARG A 318 3.31 2.38 22.65
C ARG A 318 4.02 1.52 23.71
N LYS A 319 3.55 0.29 23.95
CA LYS A 319 4.11 -0.63 24.95
C LYS A 319 5.42 -1.26 24.46
N THR A 320 5.48 -1.65 23.19
CA THR A 320 6.57 -2.45 22.62
C THR A 320 7.09 -1.95 21.29
N ASP A 321 6.42 -0.95 20.70
CA ASP A 321 6.70 -0.44 19.37
C ASP A 321 6.50 -1.49 18.25
N SER A 322 5.57 -2.43 18.43
CA SER A 322 5.21 -3.37 17.37
C SER A 322 4.25 -2.71 16.39
N TYR A 323 4.28 -3.15 15.13
CA TYR A 323 3.48 -2.58 14.03
C TYR A 323 2.32 -3.50 13.66
N TRP A 324 1.17 -2.87 13.43
CA TRP A 324 -0.13 -3.51 13.28
C TRP A 324 -0.89 -2.90 12.09
N PRO A 325 -0.88 -3.53 10.90
CA PRO A 325 -1.84 -3.22 9.83
C PRO A 325 -3.26 -3.30 10.39
N GLN A 326 -4.05 -2.25 10.22
CA GLN A 326 -5.36 -2.10 10.84
C GLN A 326 -6.30 -3.27 10.48
N THR A 327 -6.34 -3.69 9.23
CA THR A 327 -7.27 -4.69 8.67
C THR A 327 -6.98 -6.07 9.28
N LEU A 328 -5.70 -6.38 9.48
CA LEU A 328 -5.29 -7.62 10.15
C LEU A 328 -5.59 -7.59 11.65
N GLY A 329 -5.55 -6.41 12.29
CA GLY A 329 -5.60 -6.29 13.75
C GLY A 329 -4.52 -7.14 14.44
N LYS A 330 -3.39 -7.39 13.77
CA LYS A 330 -2.33 -8.31 14.19
C LYS A 330 -0.98 -7.61 14.16
N ALA A 331 -0.15 -7.83 15.17
CA ALA A 331 1.23 -7.38 15.13
C ALA A 331 2.00 -8.23 14.11
N VAL A 332 2.59 -7.58 13.13
CA VAL A 332 3.34 -8.25 12.06
C VAL A 332 4.83 -7.93 12.09
N LEU A 333 5.26 -7.01 12.97
CA LEU A 333 6.65 -6.63 13.16
C LEU A 333 6.82 -6.13 14.60
N GLY A 334 7.90 -6.54 15.27
CA GLY A 334 8.23 -6.12 16.63
C GLY A 334 7.93 -7.19 17.70
N PRO A 335 8.13 -6.87 19.00
CA PRO A 335 8.04 -7.85 20.08
C PRO A 335 6.73 -8.62 20.19
N LEU A 336 5.60 -8.00 19.82
CA LEU A 336 4.26 -8.60 19.88
C LEU A 336 3.87 -9.36 18.60
N THR A 337 4.78 -9.56 17.64
CA THR A 337 4.50 -10.25 16.38
C THR A 337 3.72 -11.55 16.58
N GLY A 338 2.61 -11.69 15.87
CA GLY A 338 1.67 -12.81 15.95
C GLY A 338 0.46 -12.57 16.86
N THR A 339 0.53 -11.62 17.79
CA THR A 339 -0.59 -11.23 18.65
C THR A 339 -1.71 -10.60 17.81
N LYS A 340 -2.97 -11.00 18.06
CA LYS A 340 -4.17 -10.45 17.41
C LYS A 340 -5.02 -9.69 18.43
N LEU A 341 -5.53 -8.52 18.03
CA LEU A 341 -6.57 -7.79 18.74
C LEU A 341 -7.94 -8.40 18.45
N LYS A 342 -8.86 -8.31 19.41
CA LYS A 342 -10.24 -8.74 19.23
C LYS A 342 -11.06 -7.61 18.60
N LYS A 343 -11.51 -7.80 17.37
CA LYS A 343 -12.45 -6.89 16.69
C LYS A 343 -13.79 -6.82 17.44
N ILE A 344 -14.43 -5.65 17.40
CA ILE A 344 -15.75 -5.37 17.97
C ILE A 344 -16.66 -4.96 16.81
N VAL A 345 -17.94 -5.35 16.89
CA VAL A 345 -18.96 -4.95 15.91
C VAL A 345 -19.07 -3.43 15.87
N SER A 346 -18.98 -2.87 14.68
CA SER A 346 -19.07 -1.44 14.41
C SER A 346 -19.70 -1.19 13.05
N ASP A 347 -20.27 0.01 12.87
CA ASP A 347 -20.90 0.44 11.62
C ASP A 347 -20.20 1.64 11.01
N THR A 348 -19.96 1.59 9.71
CA THR A 348 -19.80 2.82 8.93
C THR A 348 -21.20 3.32 8.56
N VAL A 349 -21.61 4.44 9.16
CA VAL A 349 -23.01 4.91 9.12
C VAL A 349 -23.10 6.44 9.13
N LEU A 350 -24.18 6.97 8.56
CA LEU A 350 -24.51 8.40 8.59
C LEU A 350 -24.95 8.82 9.99
N TRP A 351 -24.47 9.98 10.45
CA TRP A 351 -24.82 10.55 11.75
C TRP A 351 -26.34 10.69 11.93
N GLY A 352 -27.03 11.18 10.90
CA GLY A 352 -28.47 11.40 10.93
C GLY A 352 -29.27 10.12 11.16
N ASP A 353 -28.79 8.98 10.67
CA ASP A 353 -29.45 7.69 10.84
C ASP A 353 -29.04 7.03 12.15
N TRP A 354 -27.77 7.13 12.53
CA TRP A 354 -27.28 6.67 13.81
C TRP A 354 -27.99 7.33 14.99
N LYS A 355 -28.12 8.67 14.99
CA LYS A 355 -28.76 9.40 16.10
C LYS A 355 -30.26 9.11 16.24
N LYS A 356 -30.94 8.74 15.14
CA LYS A 356 -32.34 8.28 15.18
C LYS A 356 -32.45 6.90 15.81
N ALA A 357 -31.54 5.99 15.47
CA ALA A 357 -31.50 4.63 16.01
C ALA A 357 -31.01 4.58 17.46
N HIS A 358 -30.13 5.51 17.84
CA HIS A 358 -29.47 5.59 19.14
C HIS A 358 -29.55 7.01 19.71
N PRO A 359 -30.73 7.47 20.17
CA PRO A 359 -30.91 8.84 20.67
C PRO A 359 -30.08 9.17 21.92
N ASP A 360 -29.69 8.15 22.70
CA ASP A 360 -28.84 8.31 23.88
C ASP A 360 -27.33 8.15 23.57
N THR A 361 -26.95 8.10 22.28
CA THR A 361 -25.55 7.93 21.87
C THR A 361 -24.66 9.07 22.36
N LYS A 362 -23.42 8.76 22.70
CA LYS A 362 -22.38 9.74 22.98
C LYS A 362 -21.56 10.02 21.73
N VAL A 363 -21.34 11.28 21.39
CA VAL A 363 -20.62 11.70 20.17
C VAL A 363 -19.23 12.20 20.53
N LEU A 364 -18.20 11.75 19.81
CA LEU A 364 -16.84 12.28 19.99
C LEU A 364 -16.83 13.80 19.75
N SER A 365 -16.36 14.53 20.75
CA SER A 365 -16.33 15.99 20.75
C SER A 365 -15.17 16.55 19.93
N ARG A 366 -15.32 17.78 19.43
CA ARG A 366 -14.21 18.58 18.87
C ARG A 366 -13.16 18.98 19.90
N LYS A 367 -13.40 18.75 21.21
CA LYS A 367 -12.42 18.95 22.29
C LYS A 367 -11.43 17.79 22.35
N THR A 368 -10.65 17.63 21.29
CA THR A 368 -9.69 16.51 21.10
C THR A 368 -8.36 16.71 21.82
N GLY A 369 -8.11 17.91 22.37
CA GLY A 369 -6.81 18.31 22.90
C GLY A 369 -5.90 19.01 21.87
N PHE A 370 -6.33 19.12 20.61
CA PHE A 370 -5.55 19.73 19.53
C PHE A 370 -6.23 21.00 18.98
N LEU A 371 -5.43 22.01 18.66
CA LEU A 371 -5.90 23.25 18.01
C LEU A 371 -6.13 22.99 16.51
N ARG A 372 -7.31 22.49 16.16
CA ARG A 372 -7.68 22.18 14.77
C ARG A 372 -9.11 22.59 14.47
N SER A 373 -9.36 23.03 13.24
CA SER A 373 -10.72 23.19 12.71
C SER A 373 -11.18 21.86 12.11
N TYR A 374 -12.30 21.35 12.60
CA TYR A 374 -12.99 20.19 12.04
C TYR A 374 -14.14 20.60 11.12
N ASN A 375 -14.13 21.81 10.56
CA ASN A 375 -15.27 22.36 9.83
C ASN A 375 -15.27 22.06 8.31
N GLY A 376 -14.61 20.98 7.86
CA GLY A 376 -14.85 20.43 6.52
C GLY A 376 -13.70 20.47 5.51
N ASN A 377 -12.47 20.86 5.88
CA ASN A 377 -11.30 20.62 5.02
C ASN A 377 -10.76 19.22 5.28
N ASN A 378 -11.15 18.24 4.47
CA ASN A 378 -10.60 16.90 4.51
C ASN A 378 -9.20 16.90 3.87
N PRO A 379 -8.13 16.50 4.60
CA PRO A 379 -6.78 16.43 4.04
C PRO A 379 -6.65 15.39 2.91
N TYR A 380 -7.62 14.48 2.78
CA TYR A 380 -7.65 13.43 1.76
C TYR A 380 -8.54 13.77 0.56
N GLY A 381 -9.07 15.01 0.47
CA GLY A 381 -9.95 15.45 -0.63
C GLY A 381 -11.36 15.81 -0.16
N ASN A 382 -11.88 16.94 -0.63
CA ASN A 382 -13.17 17.50 -0.20
C ASN A 382 -14.36 17.06 -1.08
N ASP A 383 -14.08 16.49 -2.24
CA ASP A 383 -15.09 16.00 -3.19
C ASP A 383 -15.57 14.58 -2.86
N GLY A 384 -14.91 13.89 -1.91
CA GLY A 384 -15.25 12.51 -1.54
C GLY A 384 -14.94 11.50 -2.65
N ASP A 385 -14.28 11.96 -3.73
CA ASP A 385 -13.96 11.14 -4.89
C ASP A 385 -12.53 10.59 -4.76
N PHE A 386 -12.39 9.53 -3.98
CA PHE A 386 -11.15 8.76 -3.88
C PHE A 386 -10.76 8.06 -5.19
N THR A 387 -11.66 8.00 -6.17
CA THR A 387 -11.37 7.37 -7.47
C THR A 387 -10.53 8.28 -8.37
N SER A 388 -10.67 9.60 -8.21
CA SER A 388 -9.95 10.60 -8.99
C SER A 388 -8.44 10.62 -8.74
N ILE A 389 -8.02 10.21 -7.54
CA ILE A 389 -6.60 10.16 -7.16
C ILE A 389 -5.94 8.85 -7.61
N GLY A 390 -6.68 7.76 -7.76
CA GLY A 390 -6.11 6.45 -8.06
C GLY A 390 -5.23 5.92 -6.91
N LEU A 391 -4.82 4.66 -7.02
CA LEU A 391 -4.13 3.96 -5.93
C LEU A 391 -2.77 4.61 -5.65
N GLN A 392 -2.67 5.36 -4.55
CA GLN A 392 -1.50 6.19 -4.22
C GLN A 392 -0.25 5.38 -3.80
N PHE A 393 -0.47 4.20 -3.24
CA PHE A 393 0.58 3.32 -2.73
C PHE A 393 0.39 1.91 -3.30
N PRO A 394 1.47 1.13 -3.47
CA PRO A 394 1.34 -0.22 -4.02
C PRO A 394 0.68 -1.19 -3.03
N VAL A 395 -0.08 -2.12 -3.58
CA VAL A 395 -0.61 -3.32 -2.91
C VAL A 395 0.12 -4.55 -3.44
N GLU A 396 0.34 -5.54 -2.58
CA GLU A 396 1.07 -6.77 -2.96
C GLU A 396 0.25 -7.70 -3.84
N ASN A 397 -1.07 -7.70 -3.67
CA ASN A 397 -2.00 -8.50 -4.44
C ASN A 397 -2.89 -7.58 -5.29
N LYS A 398 -3.44 -8.10 -6.39
CA LYS A 398 -4.40 -7.39 -7.24
C LYS A 398 -5.56 -8.30 -7.60
N ASP A 399 -6.74 -7.72 -7.74
CA ASP A 399 -7.93 -8.46 -8.16
C ASP A 399 -8.83 -7.61 -9.07
N SER A 400 -8.95 -8.03 -10.33
CA SER A 400 -9.72 -7.32 -11.36
C SER A 400 -11.20 -7.68 -11.43
N ARG A 401 -11.73 -8.49 -10.50
CA ARG A 401 -13.16 -8.85 -10.47
C ARG A 401 -14.05 -7.64 -10.18
N LEU A 402 -13.54 -6.63 -9.46
CA LEU A 402 -14.20 -5.35 -9.19
C LEU A 402 -13.23 -4.19 -9.40
N GLN A 403 -13.76 -2.97 -9.48
CA GLN A 403 -12.95 -1.76 -9.43
C GLN A 403 -12.32 -1.61 -8.04
N ASP A 404 -11.10 -1.06 -7.96
CA ASP A 404 -10.35 -0.93 -6.70
C ASP A 404 -11.15 -0.22 -5.60
N TYR A 405 -11.90 0.81 -5.95
CA TYR A 405 -12.70 1.64 -5.06
C TYR A 405 -14.15 1.19 -4.91
N GLU A 406 -14.54 0.02 -5.44
CA GLU A 406 -15.85 -0.56 -5.15
C GLU A 406 -15.95 -0.84 -3.64
N ILE A 407 -17.02 -0.37 -2.99
CA ILE A 407 -17.23 -0.63 -1.57
C ILE A 407 -17.78 -2.05 -1.40
N VAL A 408 -17.06 -2.84 -0.62
CA VAL A 408 -17.45 -4.21 -0.29
C VAL A 408 -17.68 -4.37 1.20
N TYR A 409 -18.47 -5.38 1.54
CA TYR A 409 -18.54 -5.99 2.85
C TYR A 409 -17.62 -7.20 2.88
N GLY A 410 -16.50 -7.08 3.60
CA GLY A 410 -15.57 -8.17 3.85
C GLY A 410 -15.97 -8.98 5.08
N ILE A 411 -15.94 -10.30 4.97
CA ILE A 411 -16.25 -11.24 6.04
C ILE A 411 -15.11 -12.26 6.18
N GLU A 412 -14.66 -12.47 7.41
CA GLU A 412 -13.75 -13.53 7.81
C GLU A 412 -14.48 -14.53 8.72
N VAL A 413 -14.43 -15.83 8.38
CA VAL A 413 -14.89 -16.93 9.24
C VAL A 413 -13.87 -18.05 9.20
N ASN A 414 -13.28 -18.40 10.36
CA ASN A 414 -12.26 -19.46 10.45
C ASN A 414 -11.10 -19.31 9.44
N ASN A 415 -10.64 -18.08 9.20
CA ASN A 415 -9.59 -17.77 8.23
C ASN A 415 -9.96 -18.07 6.76
N GLU A 416 -11.26 -18.23 6.48
CA GLU A 416 -11.84 -18.17 5.14
C GLU A 416 -12.43 -16.77 4.94
N PHE A 417 -12.22 -16.22 3.75
CA PHE A 417 -12.51 -14.82 3.45
C PHE A 417 -13.49 -14.73 2.30
N LYS A 418 -14.52 -13.89 2.45
CA LYS A 418 -15.50 -13.63 1.40
C LYS A 418 -15.92 -12.17 1.38
N ALA A 419 -16.07 -11.63 0.17
CA ALA A 419 -16.53 -10.27 -0.04
C ALA A 419 -17.88 -10.24 -0.75
N TYR A 420 -18.66 -9.22 -0.42
CA TYR A 420 -19.98 -8.94 -0.99
C TYR A 420 -20.01 -7.49 -1.44
N LYS A 421 -20.46 -7.18 -2.65
CA LYS A 421 -20.64 -5.77 -3.03
C LYS A 421 -21.69 -5.15 -2.13
N LYS A 422 -21.44 -3.92 -1.67
CA LYS A 422 -22.42 -3.18 -0.87
C LYS A 422 -23.76 -3.05 -1.61
N SER A 423 -23.71 -2.81 -2.91
CA SER A 423 -24.89 -2.70 -3.79
C SER A 423 -25.72 -3.98 -3.89
N ASP A 424 -25.09 -5.15 -3.87
CA ASP A 424 -25.79 -6.44 -3.91
C ASP A 424 -26.50 -6.71 -2.57
N ALA A 425 -25.82 -6.47 -1.45
CA ALA A 425 -26.40 -6.58 -0.11
C ALA A 425 -27.58 -5.62 0.09
N GLU A 426 -27.44 -4.38 -0.38
CA GLU A 426 -28.51 -3.36 -0.36
C GLU A 426 -29.75 -3.80 -1.14
N LYS A 427 -29.53 -4.35 -2.34
CA LYS A 427 -30.61 -4.75 -3.26
C LYS A 427 -31.35 -5.99 -2.77
N LEU A 428 -30.61 -6.99 -2.25
CA LEU A 428 -31.18 -8.26 -1.81
C LEU A 428 -31.80 -8.17 -0.41
N GLY A 429 -31.31 -7.26 0.43
CA GLY A 429 -31.81 -7.04 1.79
C GLY A 429 -31.37 -8.12 2.79
N ALA A 430 -31.36 -9.39 2.37
CA ALA A 430 -30.74 -10.48 3.10
C ALA A 430 -30.11 -11.49 2.13
N ILE A 431 -28.96 -12.05 2.50
CA ILE A 431 -28.20 -13.04 1.75
C ILE A 431 -27.96 -14.23 2.67
N GLU A 432 -28.46 -15.40 2.28
CA GLU A 432 -28.05 -16.68 2.85
C GLU A 432 -26.92 -17.25 2.00
N ASP A 433 -25.78 -17.52 2.63
CA ASP A 433 -24.58 -17.98 1.92
C ASP A 433 -23.72 -18.85 2.84
N SER A 434 -22.57 -19.29 2.36
CA SER A 434 -21.53 -19.93 3.16
C SER A 434 -20.18 -19.28 2.93
N VAL A 435 -19.39 -19.23 4.00
CA VAL A 435 -17.97 -18.87 4.00
C VAL A 435 -17.23 -20.10 4.50
N GLY A 436 -16.50 -20.77 3.59
CA GLY A 436 -15.98 -22.10 3.84
C GLY A 436 -17.09 -23.12 4.17
N ASP A 437 -16.95 -23.79 5.32
CA ASP A 437 -17.94 -24.77 5.81
C ASP A 437 -19.08 -24.14 6.63
N LYS A 438 -19.05 -22.83 6.88
CA LYS A 438 -20.00 -22.15 7.76
C LYS A 438 -21.09 -21.44 6.97
N LYS A 439 -22.33 -21.81 7.26
CA LYS A 439 -23.51 -21.07 6.81
C LYS A 439 -23.64 -19.76 7.57
N ILE A 440 -23.89 -18.70 6.83
CA ILE A 440 -24.07 -17.35 7.37
C ILE A 440 -25.31 -16.70 6.76
N THR A 441 -25.87 -15.75 7.49
CA THR A 441 -26.88 -14.84 6.98
C THR A 441 -26.35 -13.43 7.11
N ILE A 442 -26.28 -12.72 5.98
CA ILE A 442 -26.00 -11.29 5.94
C ILE A 442 -27.34 -10.57 5.81
N THR A 443 -27.62 -9.65 6.70
CA THR A 443 -28.82 -8.80 6.67
C THR A 443 -28.38 -7.35 6.51
N PHE A 444 -29.03 -6.64 5.58
CA PHE A 444 -28.83 -5.23 5.38
C PHE A 444 -29.86 -4.43 6.19
N ASP A 445 -29.38 -3.61 7.12
CA ASP A 445 -30.22 -2.71 7.91
C ASP A 445 -30.61 -1.50 7.05
N GLN A 446 -31.88 -1.40 6.68
CA GLN A 446 -32.37 -0.31 5.84
C GLN A 446 -32.38 1.05 6.54
N ASN A 447 -32.35 1.09 7.88
CA ASN A 447 -32.28 2.34 8.65
C ASN A 447 -30.85 2.82 8.78
N LEU A 448 -29.92 1.94 9.14
CA LEU A 448 -28.50 2.29 9.32
C LEU A 448 -27.71 2.28 8.01
N LYS A 449 -28.26 1.71 6.94
CA LYS A 449 -27.57 1.49 5.67
C LYS A 449 -26.26 0.71 5.82
N SER A 450 -26.24 -0.24 6.75
CA SER A 450 -25.10 -1.09 7.09
C SER A 450 -25.48 -2.57 7.04
N ALA A 451 -24.47 -3.43 6.98
CA ALA A 451 -24.66 -4.87 6.97
C ALA A 451 -24.36 -5.49 8.35
N ARG A 452 -25.08 -6.57 8.65
CA ARG A 452 -24.84 -7.47 9.77
C ARG A 452 -24.71 -8.87 9.27
N ALA A 453 -23.78 -9.63 9.84
CA ALA A 453 -23.65 -11.05 9.54
C ALA A 453 -23.73 -11.85 10.83
N GLN A 454 -24.32 -13.04 10.74
CA GLN A 454 -24.35 -14.00 11.82
C GLN A 454 -24.27 -15.42 11.29
N THR A 455 -23.77 -16.33 12.12
CA THR A 455 -23.85 -17.78 11.84
C THR A 455 -25.28 -18.28 12.05
N GLU A 456 -25.57 -19.50 11.58
CA GLU A 456 -26.85 -20.19 11.84
C GLU A 456 -27.16 -20.35 13.34
N SER A 457 -26.13 -20.33 14.20
CA SER A 457 -26.29 -20.38 15.67
C SER A 457 -26.63 -19.03 16.31
N GLY A 458 -26.64 -17.95 15.53
CA GLY A 458 -26.86 -16.57 16.00
C GLY A 458 -25.60 -15.87 16.52
N GLU A 459 -24.42 -16.48 16.39
CA GLU A 459 -23.15 -15.80 16.68
C GLU A 459 -22.91 -14.68 15.67
N GLN A 460 -22.67 -13.46 16.15
CA GLN A 460 -22.38 -12.31 15.31
C GLN A 460 -21.01 -12.42 14.65
N ILE A 461 -20.96 -12.06 13.37
CA ILE A 461 -19.74 -12.02 12.56
C ILE A 461 -19.42 -10.56 12.26
N ILE A 462 -18.15 -10.21 12.33
CA ILE A 462 -17.68 -8.87 11.97
C ILE A 462 -17.84 -8.69 10.46
N VAL A 463 -18.47 -7.57 10.07
CA VAL A 463 -18.57 -7.15 8.67
C VAL A 463 -17.75 -5.89 8.51
N GLU A 464 -16.71 -5.95 7.69
CA GLU A 464 -15.84 -4.81 7.42
C GLU A 464 -16.34 -4.08 6.18
N THR A 465 -16.53 -2.78 6.29
CA THR A 465 -16.86 -1.92 5.15
C THR A 465 -15.60 -1.23 4.69
N LEU A 466 -15.18 -1.50 3.45
CA LEU A 466 -13.92 -1.00 2.91
C LEU A 466 -13.92 -1.03 1.38
N PHE A 467 -12.94 -0.38 0.77
CA PHE A 467 -12.68 -0.51 -0.66
C PHE A 467 -12.16 -1.91 -1.02
N TRP A 468 -12.53 -2.39 -2.21
CA TRP A 468 -12.14 -3.70 -2.72
C TRP A 468 -10.64 -3.93 -2.68
N PHE A 469 -9.84 -2.92 -3.05
CA PHE A 469 -8.38 -3.04 -2.99
C PHE A 469 -7.85 -3.29 -1.58
N ALA A 470 -8.45 -2.62 -0.58
CA ALA A 470 -8.02 -2.78 0.80
C ALA A 470 -8.35 -4.20 1.30
N TRP A 471 -9.42 -4.82 0.79
CA TRP A 471 -9.76 -6.20 1.11
C TRP A 471 -8.87 -7.22 0.40
N TYR A 472 -8.78 -7.20 -0.94
CA TYR A 472 -8.01 -8.20 -1.68
C TYR A 472 -6.51 -8.13 -1.39
N ALA A 473 -6.00 -6.96 -0.99
CA ALA A 473 -4.58 -6.80 -0.71
C ALA A 473 -4.11 -7.69 0.46
N PHE A 474 -4.98 -7.90 1.46
CA PHE A 474 -4.73 -8.82 2.57
C PHE A 474 -5.32 -10.22 2.35
N HIS A 475 -6.40 -10.31 1.57
CA HIS A 475 -7.16 -11.54 1.34
C HIS A 475 -7.23 -11.91 -0.16
N PRO A 476 -6.09 -12.18 -0.83
CA PRO A 476 -6.09 -12.46 -2.28
C PRO A 476 -6.87 -13.71 -2.68
N ASP A 477 -7.00 -14.66 -1.75
CA ASP A 477 -7.74 -15.91 -1.94
C ASP A 477 -9.23 -15.75 -1.64
N THR A 478 -9.70 -14.52 -1.36
CA THR A 478 -11.09 -14.25 -1.00
C THR A 478 -12.06 -14.74 -2.08
N GLU A 479 -13.11 -15.41 -1.63
CA GLU A 479 -14.28 -15.60 -2.47
C GLU A 479 -14.96 -14.25 -2.70
N LEU A 480 -15.60 -14.11 -3.85
CA LEU A 480 -16.46 -12.98 -4.16
C LEU A 480 -17.85 -13.51 -4.41
N PHE A 481 -18.83 -12.97 -3.71
CA PHE A 481 -20.23 -13.34 -3.90
C PHE A 481 -20.68 -13.03 -5.33
N SER A 482 -21.26 -14.03 -5.99
CA SER A 482 -21.92 -13.91 -7.28
C SER A 482 -23.40 -14.27 -7.07
N GLY A 483 -24.21 -13.26 -6.78
CA GLY A 483 -25.65 -13.41 -6.55
C GLY A 483 -26.46 -13.82 -7.78
#